data_AF-A0A2D5WEM2-F1
#
_entry.id   AF-A0A2D5WEM2-F1
#
_cell.length_a   1.000
_cell.length_b   1.000
_cell.length_c   1.000
_cell.angle_alpha   90.00
_cell.angle_beta   90.00
_cell.angle_gamma   90.00
#
_symmetry.space_group_name_H-M   'P 1'
#
loop_
_entity.id
_entity.type
_entity.pdbx_description
1 polymer ?
#
loop_
_entity_poly.entity_id
_entity_poly.type
_entity_poly.pdbx_seq_one_letter_code
_entity_poly.pdbx_strand_id
1 'polypeptide(L)'
;MMLDHARSNGVIIHKGSHVEKVLFKNGCANGVMFRQNGSGPLETKAKVVVDASGRATLLGNQLNLKRPVPSLKKSSIWGYYRHGARLPGIDAGETTIYRIHKDGWFWDIPLPDDIVSVGLVDETDALFEDMNDPEFSFGAFAKRYPEQKAELIDCLMGDVIKDMSQFRESLGRMTAPPPSLR
;
A
#
# COMPACT_ATOMS: atom_id res chain seq x y z
N MET A 1 3.22 -11.13 16.84
CA MET A 1 2.63 -10.81 15.52
C MET A 1 1.44 -11.74 15.25
N MET A 2 0.38 -11.29 14.57
CA MET A 2 -0.94 -11.96 14.52
C MET A 2 -0.94 -13.44 14.09
N LEU A 3 -0.10 -13.81 13.12
CA LEU A 3 -0.02 -15.20 12.65
C LEU A 3 0.54 -16.15 13.72
N ASP A 4 1.49 -15.71 14.53
CA ASP A 4 2.04 -16.51 15.62
C ASP A 4 1.04 -16.64 16.76
N HIS A 5 0.23 -15.60 17.01
CA HIS A 5 -0.87 -15.67 17.97
C HIS A 5 -1.95 -16.67 17.52
N ALA A 6 -2.29 -16.71 16.23
CA ALA A 6 -3.18 -17.73 15.71
C ALA A 6 -2.61 -19.15 15.95
N ARG A 7 -1.30 -19.33 15.73
CA ARG A 7 -0.62 -20.60 16.01
C ARG A 7 -0.70 -20.99 17.49
N SER A 8 -0.47 -20.05 18.41
CA SER A 8 -0.56 -20.32 19.85
C SER A 8 -1.98 -20.67 20.30
N ASN A 9 -3.00 -20.26 19.54
CA ASN A 9 -4.40 -20.64 19.75
C ASN A 9 -4.81 -21.93 19.00
N GLY A 10 -3.84 -22.71 18.49
CA GLY A 10 -4.09 -24.03 17.90
C GLY A 10 -4.39 -24.03 16.40
N VAL A 11 -4.23 -22.89 15.70
CA VAL A 11 -4.35 -22.87 14.24
C VAL A 11 -3.13 -23.55 13.60
N ILE A 12 -3.38 -24.49 12.69
CA ILE A 12 -2.33 -25.10 11.86
C ILE A 12 -2.00 -24.14 10.72
N ILE A 13 -0.71 -23.78 10.59
CA ILE A 13 -0.25 -22.77 9.65
C ILE A 13 0.77 -23.37 8.69
N HIS A 14 0.47 -23.29 7.40
CA HIS A 14 1.36 -23.68 6.32
C HIS A 14 1.89 -22.42 5.62
N LYS A 15 3.18 -22.12 5.82
CA LYS A 15 3.90 -21.06 5.08
C LYS A 15 4.55 -21.65 3.83
N GLY A 16 4.79 -20.82 2.81
CA GLY A 16 5.31 -21.28 1.52
C GLY A 16 4.31 -22.15 0.74
N SER A 17 3.04 -22.10 1.14
CA SER A 17 1.94 -22.83 0.52
C SER A 17 1.01 -21.87 -0.24
N HIS A 18 1.13 -21.85 -1.56
CA HIS A 18 0.31 -21.00 -2.43
C HIS A 18 -0.94 -21.75 -2.88
N VAL A 19 -2.11 -21.29 -2.43
CA VAL A 19 -3.40 -21.84 -2.89
C VAL A 19 -3.69 -21.35 -4.30
N GLU A 20 -3.93 -22.28 -5.23
CA GLU A 20 -4.17 -21.99 -6.64
C GLU A 20 -5.66 -21.91 -6.99
N LYS A 21 -6.51 -22.72 -6.33
CA LYS A 21 -7.97 -22.69 -6.51
C LYS A 21 -8.71 -23.34 -5.36
N VAL A 22 -9.98 -22.98 -5.21
CA VAL A 22 -10.94 -23.68 -4.35
C VAL A 22 -11.57 -24.83 -5.11
N LEU A 23 -11.69 -25.98 -4.48
CA LEU A 23 -12.30 -27.17 -5.05
C LEU A 23 -13.79 -27.19 -4.71
N PHE A 24 -14.63 -27.45 -5.72
CA PHE A 24 -16.08 -27.51 -5.56
C PHE A 24 -16.61 -28.91 -5.87
N LYS A 25 -17.58 -29.35 -5.06
CA LYS A 25 -18.35 -30.56 -5.31
C LYS A 25 -19.82 -30.25 -5.08
N ASN A 26 -20.67 -30.54 -6.07
CA ASN A 26 -22.12 -30.28 -6.03
C ASN A 26 -22.45 -28.83 -5.65
N GLY A 27 -21.72 -27.87 -6.22
CA GLY A 27 -21.91 -26.44 -5.95
C GLY A 27 -21.35 -25.94 -4.61
N CYS A 28 -20.82 -26.82 -3.76
CA CYS A 28 -20.26 -26.46 -2.45
C CYS A 28 -18.74 -26.51 -2.47
N ALA A 29 -18.08 -25.51 -1.88
CA ALA A 29 -16.64 -25.57 -1.62
C ALA A 29 -16.35 -26.76 -0.70
N ASN A 30 -15.36 -27.58 -1.05
CA ASN A 30 -15.03 -28.82 -0.33
C ASN A 30 -13.51 -29.01 -0.11
N GLY A 31 -12.71 -27.99 -0.41
CA GLY A 31 -11.26 -28.06 -0.28
C GLY A 31 -10.54 -27.01 -1.10
N VAL A 32 -9.22 -27.14 -1.15
CA VAL A 32 -8.34 -26.28 -1.95
C VAL A 32 -7.25 -27.10 -2.62
N MET A 33 -6.81 -26.63 -3.78
CA MET A 33 -5.59 -27.09 -4.45
C MET A 33 -4.51 -26.05 -4.24
N PHE A 34 -3.31 -26.47 -3.83
CA PHE A 34 -2.20 -25.59 -3.50
C PHE A 34 -0.86 -26.21 -3.90
N ARG A 35 0.19 -25.39 -4.01
CA ARG A 35 1.58 -25.87 -4.10
C ARG A 35 2.33 -25.47 -2.85
N GLN A 36 3.20 -26.34 -2.37
CA GLN A 36 4.03 -26.06 -1.20
C GLN A 36 5.50 -26.14 -1.57
N ASN A 37 6.25 -25.05 -1.37
CA ASN A 37 7.70 -24.99 -1.60
C ASN A 37 8.13 -25.53 -2.98
N GLY A 38 7.39 -25.20 -4.05
CA GLY A 38 7.70 -25.64 -5.41
C GLY A 38 7.31 -27.09 -5.73
N SER A 39 6.59 -27.78 -4.83
CA SER A 39 6.04 -29.10 -5.10
C SER A 39 5.06 -29.09 -6.29
N GLY A 40 4.75 -30.29 -6.80
CA GLY A 40 3.54 -30.49 -7.60
C GLY A 40 2.26 -30.05 -6.85
N PRO A 41 1.13 -29.91 -7.57
CA PRO A 41 -0.14 -29.54 -6.97
C PRO A 41 -0.58 -30.59 -5.94
N LEU A 42 -1.02 -30.11 -4.78
CA LEU A 42 -1.55 -30.88 -3.67
C LEU A 42 -3.00 -30.44 -3.42
N GLU A 43 -3.80 -31.34 -2.86
CA GLU A 43 -5.17 -31.05 -2.46
C GLU A 43 -5.36 -31.28 -0.97
N THR A 44 -6.17 -30.45 -0.34
CA THR A 44 -6.70 -30.71 1.00
C THR A 44 -8.20 -30.45 1.03
N LYS A 45 -8.91 -31.24 1.85
CA LYS A 45 -10.36 -31.13 2.02
C LYS A 45 -10.68 -30.20 3.17
N ALA A 46 -11.75 -29.42 3.00
CA ALA A 46 -12.27 -28.54 4.03
C ALA A 46 -13.80 -28.47 3.92
N LYS A 47 -14.48 -28.38 5.07
CA LYS A 47 -15.95 -28.21 5.09
C LYS A 47 -16.36 -26.78 4.73
N VAL A 48 -15.49 -25.81 5.05
CA VAL A 48 -15.68 -24.39 4.82
C VAL A 48 -14.35 -23.83 4.35
N VAL A 49 -14.38 -22.96 3.34
CA VAL A 49 -13.21 -22.23 2.84
C VAL A 49 -13.47 -20.75 3.02
N VAL A 50 -12.53 -20.05 3.67
CA VAL A 50 -12.55 -18.60 3.83
C VAL A 50 -11.45 -18.03 2.95
N ASP A 51 -11.82 -17.16 2.00
CA ASP A 51 -10.85 -16.47 1.16
C ASP A 51 -10.31 -15.22 1.88
N ALA A 52 -9.08 -15.34 2.38
CA ALA A 52 -8.32 -14.25 2.99
C ALA A 52 -7.09 -13.88 2.14
N SER A 53 -7.16 -14.05 0.82
CA SER A 53 -6.05 -13.81 -0.13
C SER A 53 -5.76 -12.32 -0.41
N GLY A 54 -6.45 -11.40 0.28
CA GLY A 54 -6.29 -9.96 0.10
C GLY A 54 -6.62 -9.52 -1.33
N ARG A 55 -5.75 -8.69 -1.93
CA ARG A 55 -5.94 -8.18 -3.30
C ARG A 55 -5.90 -9.26 -4.38
N ALA A 56 -5.35 -10.44 -4.09
CA ALA A 56 -5.35 -11.56 -5.04
C ALA A 56 -6.78 -12.06 -5.29
N THR A 57 -7.70 -11.92 -4.32
CA THR A 57 -9.14 -12.18 -4.49
C THR A 57 -9.44 -13.54 -5.14
N LEU A 58 -8.76 -14.60 -4.68
CA LEU A 58 -8.74 -15.93 -5.30
C LEU A 58 -10.14 -16.45 -5.67
N LEU A 59 -11.03 -16.52 -4.68
CA LEU A 59 -12.38 -17.04 -4.84
C LEU A 59 -13.27 -16.07 -5.62
N GLY A 60 -13.10 -14.77 -5.39
CA GLY A 60 -13.78 -13.71 -6.14
C GLY A 60 -13.48 -13.76 -7.64
N ASN A 61 -12.23 -14.07 -8.02
CA ASN A 61 -11.85 -14.31 -9.42
C ASN A 61 -12.45 -15.62 -9.94
N GLN A 62 -12.29 -16.72 -9.20
CA GLN A 62 -12.75 -18.05 -9.63
C GLN A 62 -14.26 -18.11 -9.86
N LEU A 63 -15.05 -17.38 -9.08
CA LEU A 63 -16.49 -17.29 -9.20
C LEU A 63 -16.97 -16.09 -10.03
N ASN A 64 -16.06 -15.31 -10.61
CA ASN A 64 -16.36 -14.11 -11.39
C ASN A 64 -17.26 -13.09 -10.65
N LEU A 65 -16.95 -12.85 -9.37
CA LEU A 65 -17.72 -11.97 -8.48
C LEU A 65 -17.19 -10.54 -8.42
N LYS A 66 -15.98 -10.29 -8.91
CA LYS A 66 -15.36 -8.96 -8.82
C LYS A 66 -16.08 -7.96 -9.70
N ARG A 67 -16.36 -6.80 -9.12
CA ARG A 67 -16.89 -5.64 -9.84
C ARG A 67 -16.07 -4.42 -9.45
N PRO A 68 -15.59 -3.63 -10.42
CA PRO A 68 -14.98 -2.34 -10.10
C PRO A 68 -16.03 -1.44 -9.47
N VAL A 69 -15.59 -0.55 -8.58
CA VAL A 69 -16.40 0.58 -8.11
C VAL A 69 -15.99 1.78 -8.97
N PRO A 70 -16.79 2.22 -9.94
CA PRO A 70 -16.34 3.18 -10.96
C PRO A 70 -15.79 4.49 -10.38
N SER A 71 -16.38 4.99 -9.30
CA SER A 71 -15.95 6.22 -8.62
C SER A 71 -14.67 6.07 -7.78
N LEU A 72 -14.11 4.87 -7.65
CA LEU A 72 -12.94 4.58 -6.82
C LEU A 72 -11.79 4.00 -7.65
N LYS A 73 -11.59 4.51 -8.86
CA LYS A 73 -10.42 4.21 -9.70
C LYS A 73 -9.20 4.98 -9.21
N LYS A 74 -8.64 4.54 -8.08
CA LYS A 74 -7.48 5.15 -7.44
C LYS A 74 -6.26 4.24 -7.50
N SER A 75 -5.09 4.86 -7.66
CA SER A 75 -3.78 4.21 -7.55
C SER A 75 -2.96 4.88 -6.45
N SER A 76 -1.89 4.23 -6.02
CA SER A 76 -0.98 4.81 -5.01
C SER A 76 0.48 4.50 -5.32
N ILE A 77 1.36 5.46 -5.08
CA ILE A 77 2.83 5.30 -5.10
C ILE A 77 3.34 5.64 -3.70
N TRP A 78 4.20 4.79 -3.13
CA TRP A 78 4.58 4.93 -1.73
C TRP A 78 5.94 4.31 -1.40
N GLY A 79 6.51 4.75 -0.27
CA GLY A 79 7.80 4.26 0.24
C GLY A 79 7.94 4.46 1.76
N TYR A 80 9.12 4.08 2.28
CA TYR A 80 9.50 4.29 3.68
C TYR A 80 10.75 5.17 3.78
N TYR A 81 10.80 6.05 4.77
CA TYR A 81 11.86 7.04 4.95
C TYR A 81 12.29 7.07 6.42
N ARG A 82 13.50 7.54 6.71
CA ARG A 82 13.99 7.80 8.07
C ARG A 82 14.02 9.29 8.35
N HIS A 83 14.10 9.68 9.62
CA HIS A 83 14.19 11.09 10.01
C HIS A 83 13.01 11.92 9.50
N GLY A 84 11.85 11.28 9.33
CA GLY A 84 10.60 11.94 9.04
C GLY A 84 10.23 12.83 10.22
N ALA A 85 9.99 14.11 9.97
CA ALA A 85 9.65 15.00 11.06
C ALA A 85 8.30 14.60 11.69
N ARG A 86 8.22 14.72 13.01
CA ARG A 86 7.06 14.32 13.81
C ARG A 86 6.49 15.54 14.52
N LEU A 87 5.19 15.48 14.82
CA LEU A 87 4.58 16.44 15.73
C LEU A 87 5.12 16.19 17.16
N PRO A 88 5.13 17.20 18.05
CA PRO A 88 5.62 17.03 19.39
C PRO A 88 4.68 16.18 20.26
N GLY A 89 5.23 15.54 21.29
CA GLY A 89 4.43 14.89 22.33
C GLY A 89 3.67 13.66 21.83
N ILE A 90 2.39 13.56 22.22
CA ILE A 90 1.52 12.42 21.87
C ILE A 90 1.24 12.35 20.36
N ASP A 91 1.33 13.49 19.67
CA ASP A 91 1.02 13.63 18.25
C ASP A 91 2.13 13.05 17.35
N ALA A 92 3.28 12.68 17.91
CA ALA A 92 4.43 12.13 17.17
C ALA A 92 4.15 10.80 16.44
N GLY A 93 3.03 10.15 16.76
CA GLY A 93 2.55 8.91 16.14
C GLY A 93 1.32 9.09 15.26
N GLU A 94 0.84 10.31 15.03
CA GLU A 94 -0.37 10.56 14.25
C GLU A 94 -0.16 10.30 12.76
N THR A 95 -1.12 9.60 12.15
CA THR A 95 -1.25 9.56 10.69
C THR A 95 -1.72 10.92 10.20
N THR A 96 -0.91 11.59 9.39
CA THR A 96 -1.27 12.85 8.76
C THR A 96 -1.72 12.63 7.32
N ILE A 97 -2.82 13.26 6.94
CA ILE A 97 -3.34 13.23 5.57
C ILE A 97 -3.23 14.63 4.97
N TYR A 98 -2.46 14.76 3.89
CA TYR A 98 -2.33 16.01 3.14
C TYR A 98 -3.17 15.92 1.88
N ARG A 99 -4.28 16.64 1.81
CA ARG A 99 -5.07 16.73 0.58
C ARG A 99 -4.37 17.66 -0.41
N ILE A 100 -4.23 17.20 -1.65
CA ILE A 100 -3.72 18.02 -2.77
C ILE A 100 -4.87 18.40 -3.71
N HIS A 101 -4.54 19.12 -4.79
CA HIS A 101 -5.54 19.60 -5.75
C HIS A 101 -6.34 18.42 -6.36
N LYS A 102 -7.61 18.67 -6.73
CA LYS A 102 -8.61 17.67 -7.15
C LYS A 102 -8.94 16.66 -6.02
N ASP A 103 -8.66 15.38 -6.28
CA ASP A 103 -9.02 14.23 -5.44
C ASP A 103 -7.80 13.40 -5.03
N GLY A 104 -6.61 13.99 -5.15
CA GLY A 104 -5.36 13.42 -4.69
C GLY A 104 -5.08 13.72 -3.22
N TRP A 105 -4.30 12.87 -2.57
CA TRP A 105 -3.84 13.07 -1.20
C TRP A 105 -2.58 12.26 -0.88
N PHE A 106 -1.79 12.75 0.06
CA PHE A 106 -0.69 12.00 0.66
C PHE A 106 -1.09 11.47 2.03
N TRP A 107 -0.65 10.25 2.36
CA TRP A 107 -0.49 9.84 3.76
C TRP A 107 0.95 10.08 4.22
N ASP A 108 1.08 10.38 5.50
CA ASP A 108 2.33 10.35 6.27
C ASP A 108 2.01 9.56 7.55
N ILE A 109 2.61 8.37 7.70
CA ILE A 109 2.34 7.44 8.81
C ILE A 109 3.66 7.20 9.55
N PRO A 110 3.83 7.76 10.75
CA PRO A 110 5.01 7.50 11.56
C PRO A 110 5.03 6.05 12.07
N LEU A 111 6.16 5.37 11.92
CA LEU A 111 6.42 3.99 12.33
C LEU A 111 7.53 3.95 13.41
N PRO A 112 7.78 2.79 14.06
CA PRO A 112 8.93 2.62 14.95
C PRO A 112 10.28 2.89 14.26
N ASP A 113 11.33 3.05 15.06
CA ASP A 113 12.73 3.20 14.60
C ASP A 113 12.98 4.42 13.70
N ASP A 114 12.26 5.50 13.99
CA ASP A 114 12.31 6.76 13.24
C ASP A 114 11.99 6.61 11.75
N ILE A 115 11.16 5.61 11.42
CA ILE A 115 10.67 5.38 10.06
C ILE A 115 9.35 6.13 9.86
N VAL A 116 9.10 6.62 8.65
CA VAL A 116 7.81 7.14 8.21
C VAL A 116 7.42 6.49 6.89
N SER A 117 6.17 6.05 6.77
CA SER A 117 5.59 5.65 5.48
C SER A 117 4.92 6.84 4.84
N VAL A 118 5.31 7.18 3.61
CA VAL A 118 4.67 8.26 2.83
C VAL A 118 4.21 7.70 1.51
N GLY A 119 2.99 8.05 1.11
CA GLY A 119 2.43 7.63 -0.17
C GLY A 119 1.45 8.64 -0.74
N LEU A 120 1.51 8.81 -2.05
CA LEU A 120 0.57 9.57 -2.85
C LEU A 120 -0.56 8.66 -3.34
N VAL A 121 -1.80 9.11 -3.24
CA VAL A 121 -2.98 8.48 -3.82
C VAL A 121 -3.66 9.49 -4.73
N ASP A 122 -4.01 9.09 -5.96
CA ASP A 122 -4.86 9.89 -6.85
C ASP A 122 -5.64 8.98 -7.82
N GLU A 123 -6.42 9.57 -8.72
CA GLU A 123 -7.01 8.89 -9.87
C GLU A 123 -5.91 8.19 -10.66
N THR A 124 -6.19 6.93 -11.04
CA THR A 124 -5.22 6.11 -11.77
C THR A 124 -4.75 6.81 -13.04
N ASP A 125 -5.65 7.40 -13.81
CA ASP A 125 -5.29 8.04 -15.07
C ASP A 125 -4.46 9.31 -14.78
N ALA A 126 -4.86 10.16 -13.84
CA ALA A 126 -4.07 11.33 -13.42
C ALA A 126 -2.66 10.96 -12.93
N LEU A 127 -2.52 9.94 -12.08
CA LEU A 127 -1.21 9.45 -11.61
C LEU A 127 -0.27 9.01 -12.74
N PHE A 128 -0.81 8.52 -13.84
CA PHE A 128 -0.04 8.04 -15.00
C PHE A 128 0.00 9.04 -16.17
N GLU A 129 -0.93 9.98 -16.23
CA GLU A 129 -0.95 11.13 -17.15
C GLU A 129 -0.02 12.24 -16.66
N ASP A 130 0.11 12.47 -15.36
CA ASP A 130 1.10 13.38 -14.75
C ASP A 130 2.55 12.88 -14.94
N MET A 131 2.74 11.62 -15.31
CA MET A 131 4.03 11.12 -15.82
C MET A 131 4.33 11.67 -17.24
N ASN A 132 3.34 12.26 -17.91
CA ASN A 132 3.38 12.84 -19.26
C ASN A 132 2.88 14.32 -19.36
N ASP A 133 2.47 14.96 -18.26
CA ASP A 133 1.97 16.35 -18.23
C ASP A 133 3.15 17.38 -18.28
N PRO A 134 3.15 18.36 -19.22
CA PRO A 134 4.18 19.39 -19.28
C PRO A 134 4.15 20.47 -18.18
N GLU A 135 3.02 20.70 -17.48
CA GLU A 135 2.88 21.69 -16.39
C GLU A 135 3.16 21.10 -15.00
N PHE A 136 2.81 19.83 -14.77
CA PHE A 136 3.30 19.06 -13.62
C PHE A 136 3.80 17.69 -14.08
N SER A 137 5.11 17.58 -14.30
CA SER A 137 5.77 16.27 -14.31
C SER A 137 6.68 16.12 -13.11
N PHE A 138 6.98 14.87 -12.74
CA PHE A 138 8.12 14.57 -11.88
C PHE A 138 9.43 15.20 -12.41
N GLY A 139 9.54 15.41 -13.72
CA GLY A 139 10.61 16.17 -14.36
C GLY A 139 10.54 17.69 -14.13
N ALA A 140 9.35 18.27 -14.02
CA ALA A 140 9.12 19.67 -13.65
C ALA A 140 9.39 19.90 -12.16
N PHE A 141 8.93 18.99 -11.29
CA PHE A 141 9.30 18.96 -9.88
C PHE A 141 10.81 18.81 -9.70
N ALA A 142 11.44 17.85 -10.38
CA ALA A 142 12.89 17.67 -10.39
C ALA A 142 13.68 18.77 -11.13
N LYS A 143 13.03 19.61 -11.95
CA LYS A 143 13.65 20.83 -12.52
C LYS A 143 13.53 22.02 -11.57
N ARG A 144 12.41 22.10 -10.85
CA ARG A 144 12.10 23.13 -9.85
C ARG A 144 12.92 22.92 -8.58
N TYR A 145 13.17 21.66 -8.24
CA TYR A 145 13.83 21.15 -7.04
C TYR A 145 14.84 20.05 -7.47
N PRO A 146 15.90 20.43 -8.23
CA PRO A 146 16.89 19.49 -8.75
C PRO A 146 17.65 18.74 -7.66
N GLU A 147 17.71 19.31 -6.46
CA GLU A 147 18.34 18.71 -5.29
C GLU A 147 17.51 17.60 -4.63
N GLN A 148 16.24 17.40 -5.04
CA GLN A 148 15.31 16.37 -4.54
C GLN A 148 14.99 15.33 -5.62
N LYS A 149 15.68 15.42 -6.76
CA LYS A 149 15.50 14.53 -7.90
C LYS A 149 15.87 13.09 -7.56
N ALA A 150 16.91 12.89 -6.74
CA ALA A 150 17.32 11.56 -6.33
C ALA A 150 16.25 10.92 -5.44
N GLU A 151 15.78 11.67 -4.45
CA GLU A 151 14.78 11.29 -3.46
C GLU A 151 13.42 10.97 -4.11
N LEU A 152 13.06 11.73 -5.14
CA LEU A 152 11.87 11.48 -5.96
C LEU A 152 12.00 10.19 -6.76
N ILE A 153 13.15 9.94 -7.39
CA ILE A 153 13.41 8.71 -8.15
C ILE A 153 13.40 7.50 -7.21
N ASP A 154 13.99 7.64 -6.03
CA ASP A 154 14.07 6.58 -5.02
C ASP A 154 12.69 6.20 -4.49
N CYS A 155 11.77 7.17 -4.31
CA CYS A 155 10.42 6.83 -3.89
C CYS A 155 9.50 6.29 -4.99
N LEU A 156 9.76 6.62 -6.25
CA LEU A 156 9.09 5.98 -7.39
C LEU A 156 9.54 4.52 -7.57
N MET A 157 10.77 4.18 -7.17
CA MET A 157 11.31 2.81 -7.27
C MET A 157 11.01 1.92 -6.06
N GLY A 158 10.40 2.47 -5.01
CA GLY A 158 9.96 1.70 -3.84
C GLY A 158 11.09 1.14 -2.98
N ASP A 159 12.28 1.75 -3.02
CA ASP A 159 13.47 1.25 -2.36
C ASP A 159 14.07 2.24 -1.33
N VAL A 160 14.13 1.74 -0.09
CA VAL A 160 14.93 2.09 1.10
C VAL A 160 14.99 3.54 1.63
N ILE A 161 14.39 3.70 2.81
CA ILE A 161 14.79 4.49 3.98
C ILE A 161 15.87 5.60 3.78
N LYS A 162 15.43 6.88 3.67
CA LYS A 162 16.31 8.09 3.62
C LYS A 162 15.76 9.27 4.44
N ASP A 163 16.62 10.24 4.78
CA ASP A 163 16.29 11.50 5.48
C ASP A 163 15.46 12.45 4.60
N MET A 164 14.29 12.89 5.06
CA MET A 164 13.31 13.68 4.28
C MET A 164 13.14 15.13 4.78
N SER A 165 14.06 15.64 5.58
CA SER A 165 13.97 16.99 6.17
C SER A 165 13.72 18.09 5.12
N GLN A 166 14.41 18.03 3.97
CA GLN A 166 14.27 19.01 2.88
C GLN A 166 12.99 18.83 2.05
N PHE A 167 12.53 17.58 1.84
CA PHE A 167 11.28 17.31 1.12
C PHE A 167 10.07 17.90 1.85
N ARG A 168 10.04 17.79 3.19
CA ARG A 168 8.98 18.38 4.02
C ARG A 168 8.95 19.90 3.93
N GLU A 169 10.12 20.55 3.94
CA GLU A 169 10.19 22.00 3.81
C GLU A 169 9.59 22.46 2.47
N SER A 170 9.86 21.73 1.39
CA SER A 170 9.30 21.99 0.06
C SER A 170 7.79 21.72 0.00
N LEU A 171 7.28 20.64 0.62
CA LEU A 171 5.84 20.33 0.64
C LEU A 171 5.03 21.36 1.46
N GLY A 172 5.59 21.82 2.59
CA GLY A 172 4.97 22.86 3.43
C GLY A 172 4.87 24.23 2.75
N ARG A 173 5.64 24.48 1.68
CA ARG A 173 5.51 25.69 0.85
C ARG A 173 4.38 25.58 -0.18
N MET A 174 3.89 24.38 -0.45
CA MET A 174 2.82 24.12 -1.43
C MET A 174 1.44 24.07 -0.77
N THR A 175 1.34 23.81 0.54
CA THR A 175 0.07 23.75 1.27
C THR A 175 0.25 24.35 2.66
N ALA A 176 -0.66 25.26 3.05
CA ALA A 176 -0.66 25.79 4.42
C ALA A 176 -1.03 24.65 5.39
N PRO A 177 -0.32 24.49 6.53
CA PRO A 177 -0.71 23.51 7.53
C PRO A 177 -2.12 23.83 8.04
N PRO A 178 -2.93 22.81 8.38
CA PRO A 178 -4.22 23.05 8.98
C PRO A 178 -4.06 23.85 10.29
N PRO A 179 -5.02 24.73 10.63
CA PRO A 179 -4.97 25.45 11.89
C PRO A 179 -4.89 24.47 13.06
N SER A 180 -4.11 24.82 14.08
CA SER A 180 -3.97 24.03 15.31
C SER A 180 -5.34 23.69 15.88
N LEU A 181 -5.62 22.41 16.08
CA LEU A 181 -6.81 21.99 16.81
C LEU A 181 -6.66 22.47 18.26
N ARG A 182 -7.68 23.18 18.75
CA ARG A 182 -7.77 23.63 20.15
C ARG A 182 -8.18 22.50 21.07
#